data_AF-A0A945ABL2-F1
#
_entry.id   AF-A0A945ABL2-F1
#
_cell.length_a   1.000
_cell.length_b   1.000
_cell.length_c   1.000
_cell.angle_alpha   90.00
_cell.angle_beta   90.00
_cell.angle_gamma   90.00
#
_symmetry.space_group_name_H-M   'P 1'
#
loop_
_entity.id
_entity.type
_entity.pdbx_description
1 polymer ?
#
loop_
_entity_poly.entity_id
_entity_poly.type
_entity_poly.pdbx_seq_one_letter_code
_entity_poly.pdbx_strand_id
1 'polypeptide(L)'
;MAVENDEGEQVRPKKYIPPGMVGTYMRRIAESDPFVREIQDEPSALRLYMDTCTKCGICAQECPVYYGQPSKRMHPVERSRQVIRLYKKYTTFWGRFWSTIFDTPDFEDDDADLFGERMYECLTCRRCAAYCPVGIDHSVISRVGRSLVDLMGLTPPALAQGTHNSLETGNLEGASTEAFLDAIG
;
A
#
# COMPACT_ATOMS: atom_id res chain seq x y z
N MET A 1 -11.81 -11.05 -11.77
CA MET A 1 -11.68 -11.79 -13.05
C MET A 1 -11.07 -10.81 -14.05
N ALA A 2 -9.92 -11.13 -14.63
CA ALA A 2 -9.34 -10.31 -15.71
C ALA A 2 -10.21 -10.47 -16.96
N VAL A 3 -10.31 -9.43 -17.78
CA VAL A 3 -11.02 -9.43 -19.07
C VAL A 3 -9.97 -9.39 -20.17
N GLU A 4 -10.07 -10.22 -21.20
CA GLU A 4 -9.16 -10.08 -22.35
C GLU A 4 -9.53 -8.83 -23.14
N ASN A 5 -8.54 -7.99 -23.49
CA ASN A 5 -8.73 -6.88 -24.44
C ASN A 5 -8.74 -7.39 -25.88
N ASP A 6 -9.01 -6.50 -26.84
CA ASP A 6 -9.05 -6.82 -28.28
C ASP A 6 -7.70 -7.33 -28.83
N GLU A 7 -6.62 -7.24 -28.04
CA GLU A 7 -5.27 -7.69 -28.37
C GLU A 7 -4.89 -9.03 -27.68
N GLY A 8 -5.83 -9.64 -26.94
CA GLY A 8 -5.60 -10.91 -26.22
C GLY A 8 -4.79 -10.77 -24.93
N GLU A 9 -4.57 -9.55 -24.45
CA GLU A 9 -3.93 -9.28 -23.17
C GLU A 9 -4.97 -9.37 -22.04
N GLN A 10 -4.63 -10.04 -20.95
CA GLN A 10 -5.48 -10.08 -19.75
C GLN A 10 -5.48 -8.71 -19.07
N VAL A 11 -6.41 -7.85 -19.46
CA VAL A 11 -6.61 -6.52 -18.87
C VAL A 11 -7.60 -6.63 -17.71
N ARG A 12 -7.14 -6.29 -16.51
CA ARG A 12 -8.05 -6.22 -15.36
C ARG A 12 -9.06 -5.09 -15.59
N PRO A 13 -10.37 -5.32 -15.40
CA PRO A 13 -11.34 -4.25 -15.59
C PRO A 13 -11.04 -3.16 -14.56
N LYS A 14 -10.81 -1.92 -15.02
CA LYS A 14 -10.61 -0.75 -14.13
C LYS A 14 -11.79 -0.69 -13.16
N LYS A 15 -11.57 -1.10 -11.92
CA LYS A 15 -12.62 -1.03 -10.91
C LYS A 15 -12.76 0.45 -10.54
N TYR A 16 -13.95 0.98 -10.79
CA TYR A 16 -14.29 2.39 -10.59
C TYR A 16 -13.93 2.84 -9.17
N ILE A 17 -13.06 3.85 -9.07
CA ILE A 17 -12.77 4.55 -7.82
C ILE A 17 -13.70 5.77 -7.77
N PRO A 18 -14.65 5.83 -6.82
CA PRO A 18 -15.52 6.99 -6.70
C PRO A 18 -14.71 8.28 -6.51
N PRO A 19 -15.02 9.37 -7.23
CA PRO A 19 -14.37 10.66 -7.05
C PRO A 19 -14.37 11.09 -5.57
N GLY A 20 -13.20 11.49 -5.06
CA GLY A 20 -13.04 11.91 -3.66
C GLY A 20 -12.88 10.79 -2.63
N MET A 21 -12.98 9.51 -3.03
CA MET A 21 -12.75 8.37 -2.12
C MET A 21 -11.33 8.39 -1.55
N VAL A 22 -10.32 8.53 -2.41
CA VAL A 22 -8.89 8.53 -2.01
C VAL A 22 -8.62 9.63 -0.97
N GLY A 23 -9.12 10.84 -1.20
CA GLY A 23 -8.93 11.96 -0.27
C GLY A 23 -9.68 11.77 1.06
N THR A 24 -10.86 11.15 1.05
CA THR A 24 -11.60 10.82 2.27
C THR A 24 -10.89 9.72 3.06
N TYR A 25 -10.40 8.70 2.37
CA TYR A 25 -9.60 7.63 2.96
C TYR A 25 -8.31 8.17 3.60
N MET A 26 -7.54 8.99 2.88
CA MET A 26 -6.30 9.60 3.35
C MET A 26 -6.50 10.47 4.60
N ARG A 27 -7.57 11.25 4.66
CA ARG A 27 -7.91 12.04 5.86
C ARG A 27 -8.23 11.14 7.04
N ARG A 28 -9.08 10.13 6.83
CA ARG A 28 -9.46 9.17 7.88
C ARG A 28 -8.26 8.46 8.50
N ILE A 29 -7.35 7.91 7.69
CA ILE A 29 -6.17 7.18 8.19
C ILE A 29 -5.12 8.09 8.82
N ALA A 30 -5.10 9.38 8.47
CA ALA A 30 -4.18 10.34 9.07
C ALA A 30 -4.67 10.80 10.45
N GLU A 31 -6.00 10.86 10.63
CA GLU A 31 -6.69 11.29 11.86
C GLU A 31 -6.87 10.16 12.88
N SER A 32 -6.87 8.90 12.45
CA SER A 32 -7.03 7.74 13.33
C SER A 32 -5.97 6.69 13.02
N ASP A 33 -5.13 6.32 13.98
CA ASP A 33 -4.21 5.19 13.80
C ASP A 33 -5.05 3.90 13.68
N PRO A 34 -5.09 3.22 12.51
CA PRO A 34 -5.93 2.05 12.34
C PRO A 34 -5.28 0.77 12.89
N PHE A 35 -4.04 0.83 13.39
CA PHE A 35 -3.26 -0.34 13.79
C PHE A 35 -2.88 -0.37 15.27
N VAL A 36 -2.96 0.74 16.01
CA VAL A 36 -2.68 0.76 17.44
C VAL A 36 -3.76 1.57 18.19
N ARG A 37 -4.80 0.87 18.66
CA ARG A 37 -5.85 1.48 19.49
C ARG A 37 -5.35 2.00 20.85
N GLU A 38 -4.17 1.60 21.30
CA GLU A 38 -3.60 2.01 22.60
C GLU A 38 -2.81 3.33 22.57
N ILE A 39 -2.43 3.84 21.40
CA ILE A 39 -1.65 5.09 21.26
C ILE A 39 -2.54 6.14 20.59
N GLN A 40 -3.58 6.59 21.30
CA GLN A 40 -4.56 7.54 20.77
C GLN A 40 -4.18 9.02 20.99
N ASP A 41 -3.12 9.29 21.77
CA ASP A 41 -2.74 10.65 22.16
C ASP A 41 -1.55 11.23 21.37
N GLU A 42 -0.99 10.49 20.40
CA GLU A 42 0.12 10.94 19.54
C GLU A 42 -0.31 10.96 18.06
N PRO A 43 0.29 11.82 17.19
CA PRO A 43 0.06 11.77 15.76
C PRO A 43 0.25 10.33 15.27
N SER A 44 -0.71 9.79 14.50
CA SER A 44 -0.62 8.44 13.91
C SER A 44 0.81 8.23 13.40
N ALA A 45 1.48 7.14 13.76
CA ALA A 45 2.90 6.97 13.42
C ALA A 45 3.15 7.14 11.90
N LEU A 46 2.12 6.84 11.11
CA LEU A 46 2.00 7.17 9.69
C LEU A 46 2.34 8.63 9.36
N ARG A 47 1.72 9.61 10.04
CA ARG A 47 1.96 11.05 9.85
C ARG A 47 3.42 11.40 10.10
N LEU A 48 4.00 10.92 11.19
CA LEU A 48 5.42 11.11 11.49
C LEU A 48 6.29 10.55 10.35
N TYR A 49 5.96 9.36 9.84
CA TYR A 49 6.71 8.73 8.76
C TYR A 49 6.66 9.53 7.44
N MET A 50 5.51 10.18 7.14
CA MET A 50 5.37 10.99 5.92
C MET A 50 6.18 12.29 5.93
N ASP A 51 6.44 12.83 7.13
CA ASP A 51 6.99 14.18 7.29
C ASP A 51 8.48 14.19 7.72
N THR A 52 9.00 13.10 8.31
CA THR A 52 10.32 13.10 8.99
C THR A 52 11.49 12.59 8.12
N CYS A 53 11.23 12.04 6.93
CA CYS A 53 12.28 11.42 6.11
C CYS A 53 13.42 12.40 5.75
N THR A 54 14.63 12.11 6.24
CA THR A 54 15.85 12.89 5.97
C THR A 54 16.56 12.50 4.67
N LYS A 55 16.02 11.52 3.93
CA LYS A 55 16.60 10.96 2.69
C LYS A 55 18.02 10.41 2.84
N CYS A 56 18.36 9.87 4.01
CA CYS A 56 19.67 9.27 4.29
C CYS A 56 19.98 7.96 3.51
N GLY A 57 18.96 7.26 2.99
CA GLY A 57 19.15 6.06 2.16
C GLY A 57 19.41 4.74 2.91
N ILE A 58 19.56 4.75 4.25
CA ILE A 58 19.81 3.54 5.06
C ILE A 58 18.74 2.46 4.84
N CYS A 59 17.47 2.87 4.71
CA CYS A 59 16.37 1.95 4.43
C CYS A 59 16.57 1.12 3.15
N ALA A 60 17.25 1.66 2.13
CA ALA A 60 17.54 0.94 0.89
C ALA A 60 18.68 -0.05 1.07
N GLN A 61 19.74 0.32 1.80
CA GLN A 61 20.87 -0.56 2.12
C GLN A 61 20.41 -1.83 2.84
N GLU A 62 19.41 -1.70 3.71
CA GLU A 62 18.87 -2.81 4.51
C GLU A 62 17.69 -3.53 3.86
N CYS A 63 17.22 -3.08 2.69
CA CYS A 63 16.04 -3.67 2.07
C CYS A 63 16.42 -4.89 1.21
N PRO A 64 15.91 -6.10 1.50
CA PRO A 64 16.24 -7.28 0.70
C PRO A 64 15.73 -7.19 -0.75
N VAL A 65 14.62 -6.48 -0.98
CA VAL A 65 14.06 -6.24 -2.32
C VAL A 65 14.98 -5.34 -3.14
N TYR A 66 15.49 -4.26 -2.53
CA TYR A 66 16.43 -3.36 -3.19
C TYR A 66 17.79 -4.03 -3.40
N TYR A 67 18.25 -4.84 -2.44
CA TYR A 67 19.47 -5.63 -2.58
C TYR A 67 19.39 -6.60 -3.76
N GLY A 68 18.26 -7.31 -3.91
CA GLY A 68 18.06 -8.25 -5.02
C GLY A 68 17.98 -7.57 -6.39
N GLN A 69 17.41 -6.36 -6.46
CA GLN A 69 17.31 -5.59 -7.69
C GLN A 69 17.49 -4.08 -7.43
N PRO A 70 18.74 -3.58 -7.43
CA PRO A 70 19.03 -2.19 -7.11
C PRO A 70 18.60 -1.27 -8.26
N SER A 71 17.37 -0.77 -8.18
CA SER A 71 16.81 0.19 -9.13
C SER A 71 16.08 1.31 -8.39
N LYS A 72 15.94 2.48 -9.04
CA LYS A 72 15.19 3.61 -8.46
C LYS A 72 13.77 3.20 -8.03
N ARG A 73 13.11 2.35 -8.82
CA ARG A 73 11.77 1.82 -8.52
C ARG A 73 11.75 1.01 -7.24
N MET A 74 12.75 0.16 -6.99
CA MET A 74 12.80 -0.72 -5.82
C MET A 74 13.20 0.00 -4.52
N HIS A 75 13.71 1.22 -4.61
CA HIS A 75 14.11 2.00 -3.45
C HIS A 75 12.91 2.24 -2.51
N PRO A 76 12.98 1.92 -1.19
CA PRO A 76 11.84 2.00 -0.28
C PRO A 76 11.16 3.37 -0.22
N VAL A 77 11.95 4.45 -0.24
CA VAL A 77 11.43 5.84 -0.29
C VAL A 77 10.65 6.10 -1.57
N GLU A 78 11.13 5.64 -2.72
CA GLU A 78 10.47 5.86 -4.01
C GLU A 78 9.19 5.03 -4.12
N ARG A 79 9.17 3.79 -3.61
CA ARG A 79 7.94 3.01 -3.49
C ARG A 79 6.89 3.71 -2.63
N SER A 80 7.32 4.31 -1.52
CA SER A 80 6.44 5.04 -0.60
C SER A 80 6.00 6.42 -1.13
N ARG A 81 6.67 6.94 -2.17
CA ARG A 81 6.52 8.32 -2.64
C ARG A 81 5.09 8.66 -3.04
N GLN A 82 4.41 7.75 -3.73
CA GLN A 82 3.04 7.99 -4.19
C GLN A 82 2.09 8.14 -3.01
N VAL A 83 2.22 7.28 -1.98
CA VAL A 83 1.41 7.37 -0.76
C VAL A 83 1.70 8.67 -0.01
N ILE A 84 2.97 9.06 0.10
CA ILE A 84 3.38 10.34 0.72
C ILE A 84 2.79 11.53 -0.06
N ARG A 85 2.77 11.48 -1.41
CA ARG A 85 2.19 12.51 -2.27
C ARG A 85 0.70 12.66 -2.02
N LEU A 86 -0.04 11.54 -2.00
CA LEU A 86 -1.48 11.53 -1.72
C LEU A 86 -1.78 12.03 -0.31
N TYR A 87 -1.01 11.60 0.69
CA TYR A 87 -1.10 12.13 2.05
C TYR A 87 -0.95 13.65 2.03
N LYS A 88 0.17 14.17 1.50
CA LYS A 88 0.41 15.62 1.47
C LYS A 88 -0.71 16.38 0.77
N LYS A 89 -1.15 15.89 -0.40
CA LYS A 89 -2.25 16.47 -1.20
C LYS A 89 -3.53 16.64 -0.37
N TYR A 90 -3.90 15.62 0.42
CA TYR A 90 -5.22 15.59 1.06
C TYR A 90 -5.24 15.99 2.54
N THR A 91 -4.11 15.91 3.25
CA THR A 91 -4.06 16.14 4.71
C THR A 91 -3.38 17.45 5.08
N THR A 92 -2.47 17.97 4.26
CA THR A 92 -1.72 19.20 4.59
C THR A 92 -2.38 20.44 4.01
N PHE A 93 -2.27 21.57 4.72
CA PHE A 93 -2.80 22.86 4.25
C PHE A 93 -2.26 23.23 2.86
N TRP A 94 -0.94 23.20 2.70
CA TRP A 94 -0.29 23.54 1.43
C TRP A 94 -0.61 22.54 0.32
N GLY A 95 -0.65 21.24 0.61
CA GLY A 95 -0.99 20.25 -0.42
C GLY A 95 -2.42 20.42 -0.94
N ARG A 96 -3.38 20.72 -0.05
CA ARG A 96 -4.76 21.00 -0.45
C ARG A 96 -4.85 22.27 -1.30
N PHE A 97 -4.22 23.35 -0.83
CA PHE A 97 -4.18 24.63 -1.54
C PHE A 97 -3.64 24.46 -2.97
N TRP A 98 -2.49 23.81 -3.13
CA TRP A 98 -1.90 23.59 -4.45
C TRP A 98 -2.75 22.66 -5.33
N SER A 99 -3.41 21.65 -4.76
CA SER A 99 -4.28 20.74 -5.52
C SER A 99 -5.61 21.36 -5.99
N THR A 100 -6.05 22.45 -5.34
CA THR A 100 -7.22 23.22 -5.81
C THR A 100 -6.84 24.18 -6.94
N ILE A 101 -5.59 24.65 -6.95
CA ILE A 101 -5.08 25.56 -7.99
C ILE A 101 -4.62 24.81 -9.23
N PHE A 102 -3.96 23.67 -9.04
CA PHE A 102 -3.44 22.84 -10.12
C PHE A 102 -4.19 21.50 -10.16
N ASP A 103 -4.77 21.19 -11.32
CA ASP A 103 -5.36 19.89 -11.55
C ASP A 103 -4.28 18.81 -11.50
N THR A 104 -4.23 18.11 -10.37
CA THR A 104 -3.20 17.12 -10.06
C THR A 104 -3.90 15.79 -9.86
N PRO A 105 -3.97 14.90 -10.87
CA PRO A 105 -4.66 13.63 -10.72
C PRO A 105 -4.01 12.76 -9.65
N ASP A 106 -4.81 11.95 -8.96
CA ASP A 106 -4.31 11.03 -7.93
C ASP A 106 -3.42 9.95 -8.53
N PHE A 107 -3.83 9.43 -9.68
CA PHE A 107 -3.11 8.45 -10.49
C PHE A 107 -3.38 8.75 -11.97
N GLU A 108 -2.38 8.57 -12.80
CA GLU A 108 -2.58 8.35 -14.23
C GLU A 108 -2.97 6.86 -14.44
N ASP A 109 -3.58 6.53 -15.57
CA ASP A 109 -4.13 5.19 -15.81
C ASP A 109 -3.08 4.08 -15.66
N ASP A 110 -1.94 4.23 -16.34
CA ASP A 110 -0.82 3.28 -16.25
C ASP A 110 -0.11 3.35 -14.88
N ASP A 111 -0.16 4.51 -14.22
CA ASP A 111 0.44 4.71 -12.91
C ASP A 111 -0.30 3.96 -11.79
N ALA A 112 -1.61 3.71 -11.94
CA ALA A 112 -2.41 3.01 -10.94
C ALA A 112 -2.03 1.52 -10.85
N ASP A 113 -1.85 0.85 -11.99
CA ASP A 113 -1.37 -0.54 -12.04
C ASP A 113 0.07 -0.65 -11.53
N LEU A 114 0.96 0.25 -11.98
CA LEU A 114 2.34 0.31 -11.49
C LEU A 114 2.41 0.61 -9.98
N PHE A 115 1.51 1.44 -9.46
CA PHE A 115 1.38 1.67 -8.02
C PHE A 115 0.98 0.37 -7.30
N GLY A 116 0.01 -0.37 -7.84
CA GLY A 116 -0.38 -1.69 -7.36
C GLY A 116 0.81 -2.62 -7.17
N GLU A 117 1.57 -2.83 -8.24
CA GLU A 117 2.77 -3.66 -8.23
C GLU A 117 3.79 -3.20 -7.17
N ARG A 118 4.12 -1.90 -7.15
CA ARG A 118 5.09 -1.31 -6.19
C ARG A 118 4.70 -1.55 -4.73
N MET A 119 3.41 -1.52 -4.40
CA MET A 119 2.93 -1.79 -3.05
C MET A 119 3.08 -3.27 -2.65
N TYR A 120 2.96 -4.19 -3.61
CA TYR A 120 3.12 -5.62 -3.37
C TYR A 120 4.58 -6.11 -3.44
N GLU A 121 5.50 -5.34 -4.02
CA GLU A 121 6.96 -5.58 -3.93
C GLU A 121 7.51 -5.48 -2.49
N CYS A 122 6.83 -4.81 -1.56
CA CYS A 122 7.28 -4.70 -0.17
C CYS A 122 7.05 -6.01 0.59
N LEU A 123 8.09 -6.67 1.08
CA LEU A 123 7.92 -7.89 1.90
C LEU A 123 7.37 -7.63 3.31
N THR A 124 7.12 -6.36 3.68
CA THR A 124 6.69 -5.98 5.04
C THR A 124 7.57 -6.51 6.17
N CYS A 125 8.86 -6.76 5.89
CA CYS A 125 9.83 -7.32 6.85
C CYS A 125 10.30 -6.33 7.93
N ARG A 126 9.87 -5.06 7.87
CA ARG A 126 10.17 -4.00 8.87
C ARG A 126 11.65 -3.68 9.11
N ARG A 127 12.60 -4.19 8.31
CA ARG A 127 14.02 -3.76 8.39
C ARG A 127 14.19 -2.24 8.29
N CYS A 128 13.41 -1.59 7.42
CA CYS A 128 13.41 -0.12 7.35
C CYS A 128 13.13 0.55 8.70
N ALA A 129 12.18 0.05 9.49
CA ALA A 129 11.88 0.57 10.82
C ALA A 129 13.03 0.34 11.80
N ALA A 130 13.64 -0.85 11.75
CA ALA A 130 14.71 -1.24 12.66
C ALA A 130 16.00 -0.42 12.48
N TYR A 131 16.32 -0.03 11.23
CA TYR A 131 17.59 0.64 10.90
C TYR A 131 17.43 2.14 10.58
N CYS A 132 16.22 2.66 10.43
CA CYS A 132 16.04 4.07 10.15
C CYS A 132 16.45 4.92 11.38
N PRO A 133 17.37 5.90 11.23
CA PRO A 133 17.81 6.75 12.35
C PRO A 133 16.70 7.65 12.91
N VAL A 134 15.63 7.84 12.15
CA VAL A 134 14.44 8.61 12.56
C VAL A 134 13.18 7.73 12.69
N GLY A 135 13.35 6.40 12.71
CA GLY A 135 12.28 5.45 13.04
C GLY A 135 11.21 5.21 11.96
N ILE A 136 11.47 5.54 10.69
CA ILE A 136 10.47 5.39 9.61
C ILE A 136 10.22 3.93 9.26
N ASP A 137 8.95 3.54 9.32
CA ASP A 137 8.49 2.23 8.92
C ASP A 137 7.75 2.25 7.57
N HIS A 138 8.47 1.94 6.50
CA HIS A 138 7.87 1.81 5.17
C HIS A 138 6.86 0.67 5.06
N SER A 139 6.86 -0.32 5.95
CA SER A 139 5.85 -1.39 5.92
C SER A 139 4.45 -0.87 6.26
N VAL A 140 4.34 0.12 7.17
CA VAL A 140 3.06 0.76 7.49
C VAL A 140 2.57 1.58 6.30
N ILE A 141 3.47 2.32 5.65
CA ILE A 141 3.15 3.07 4.43
C ILE A 141 2.69 2.13 3.30
N SER A 142 3.40 1.00 3.10
CA SER A 142 3.01 0.00 2.12
C SER A 142 1.66 -0.65 2.43
N ARG A 143 1.33 -0.90 3.70
CA ARG A 143 0.00 -1.42 4.08
C ARG A 143 -1.12 -0.43 3.74
N VAL A 144 -0.93 0.85 4.03
CA VAL A 144 -1.85 1.91 3.61
C VAL A 144 -2.00 1.94 2.09
N GLY A 145 -0.87 1.84 1.37
CA GLY A 145 -0.88 1.76 -0.09
C GLY A 145 -1.65 0.53 -0.59
N ARG A 146 -1.45 -0.65 -0.01
CA ARG A 146 -2.20 -1.87 -0.37
C ARG A 146 -3.70 -1.73 -0.13
N SER A 147 -4.12 -1.07 0.95
CA SER A 147 -5.53 -0.77 1.16
C SER A 147 -6.11 0.13 0.08
N LEU A 148 -5.34 1.10 -0.43
CA LEU A 148 -5.74 1.85 -1.62
C LEU A 148 -5.83 0.92 -2.84
N VAL A 149 -4.82 0.09 -3.09
CA VAL A 149 -4.83 -0.88 -4.21
C VAL A 149 -6.06 -1.77 -4.17
N ASP A 150 -6.48 -2.20 -2.98
CA ASP A 150 -7.69 -2.99 -2.77
C ASP A 150 -8.97 -2.20 -3.08
N LEU A 151 -9.07 -0.95 -2.62
CA LEU A 151 -10.18 -0.05 -2.96
C LEU A 151 -10.28 0.19 -4.48
N MET A 152 -9.15 0.18 -5.18
CA MET A 152 -9.07 0.29 -6.64
C MET A 152 -9.37 -1.03 -7.37
N GLY A 153 -9.58 -2.13 -6.63
CA GLY A 153 -9.82 -3.45 -7.22
C GLY A 153 -8.59 -4.07 -7.89
N LEU A 154 -7.40 -3.59 -7.54
CA LEU A 154 -6.12 -4.00 -8.13
C LEU A 154 -5.35 -5.00 -7.24
N THR A 155 -6.00 -5.56 -6.21
CA THR A 155 -5.42 -6.62 -5.38
C THR A 155 -5.03 -7.83 -6.25
N PRO A 156 -3.81 -8.38 -6.12
CA PRO A 156 -3.39 -9.56 -6.84
C PRO A 156 -4.39 -10.72 -6.68
N PRO A 157 -4.78 -11.40 -7.76
CA PRO A 157 -5.86 -12.39 -7.73
C PRO A 157 -5.67 -13.50 -6.67
N ALA A 158 -4.45 -14.00 -6.50
CA ALA A 158 -4.15 -15.02 -5.49
C ALA A 158 -4.40 -14.53 -4.06
N LEU A 159 -4.08 -13.27 -3.75
CA LEU A 159 -4.31 -12.68 -2.44
C LEU A 159 -5.78 -12.35 -2.21
N ALA A 160 -6.48 -11.90 -3.24
CA ALA A 160 -7.93 -11.72 -3.21
C ALA A 160 -8.64 -13.06 -2.93
N GLN A 161 -8.23 -14.14 -3.61
CA GLN A 161 -8.79 -15.47 -3.39
C GLN A 161 -8.56 -15.97 -1.96
N GLY A 162 -7.36 -15.81 -1.40
CA GLY A 162 -7.11 -16.19 -0.01
C GLY A 162 -8.00 -15.42 0.98
N THR A 163 -8.32 -14.17 0.69
CA THR A 163 -9.27 -13.39 1.50
C THR A 163 -10.69 -13.96 1.39
N HIS A 164 -11.15 -14.31 0.17
CA HIS A 164 -12.44 -14.97 -0.03
C HIS A 164 -12.52 -16.30 0.71
N ASN A 165 -11.51 -17.16 0.57
CA ASN A 165 -11.41 -18.43 1.27
C ASN A 165 -11.51 -18.24 2.79
N SER A 166 -10.77 -17.27 3.34
CA SER A 166 -10.77 -17.00 4.78
C SER A 166 -12.13 -16.52 5.29
N LEU A 167 -12.88 -15.76 4.48
CA LEU A 167 -14.21 -15.26 4.85
C LEU A 167 -15.27 -16.37 4.79
N GLU A 168 -15.14 -17.30 3.84
CA GLU A 168 -16.12 -18.37 3.63
C GLU A 168 -15.86 -19.60 4.50
N THR A 169 -14.59 -20.00 4.63
CA THR A 169 -14.18 -21.27 5.25
C THR A 169 -13.49 -21.10 6.60
N GLY A 170 -13.15 -19.86 6.97
CA GLY A 170 -12.39 -19.58 8.19
C GLY A 170 -10.88 -19.86 8.08
N ASN A 171 -10.35 -20.24 6.91
CA ASN A 171 -8.92 -20.41 6.68
C ASN A 171 -8.49 -19.93 5.29
N LEU A 172 -7.20 -19.59 5.15
CA LEU A 172 -6.64 -18.98 3.93
C LEU A 172 -6.70 -19.91 2.71
N GLU A 173 -6.46 -21.21 2.93
CA GLU A 173 -6.34 -22.20 1.86
C GLU A 173 -7.70 -22.70 1.35
N GLY A 174 -8.78 -22.45 2.09
CA GLY A 174 -10.06 -23.09 1.83
C GLY A 174 -10.07 -24.58 2.21
N ALA A 175 -9.15 -24.99 3.08
CA ALA A 175 -8.98 -26.38 3.48
C ALA A 175 -10.19 -26.88 4.28
N SER A 176 -10.63 -28.10 3.99
CA SER A 176 -11.64 -28.79 4.79
C SER A 176 -11.01 -29.38 6.05
N THR A 177 -11.85 -29.79 7.01
CA THR A 177 -11.38 -30.46 8.23
C THR A 177 -10.65 -31.76 7.90
N GLU A 178 -11.15 -32.50 6.90
CA GLU A 178 -10.56 -33.75 6.43
C GLU A 178 -9.17 -33.53 5.84
N ALA A 179 -9.00 -32.49 5.00
CA ALA A 179 -7.71 -32.12 4.44
C ALA A 179 -6.70 -31.69 5.52
N PHE A 180 -7.16 -31.01 6.57
CA PHE A 180 -6.31 -30.66 7.70
C PHE A 180 -5.88 -31.91 8.49
N LEU A 181 -6.79 -32.85 8.75
CA LEU A 181 -6.48 -34.09 9.46
C LEU A 181 -5.49 -34.97 8.69
N ASP A 182 -5.61 -35.05 7.36
CA ASP A 182 -4.67 -35.76 6.49
C ASP A 182 -3.25 -35.14 6.55
N ALA A 183 -3.15 -33.81 6.60
CA ALA A 183 -1.86 -33.11 6.64
C ALA A 183 -1.08 -33.30 7.95
N ILE A 184 -1.73 -33.65 9.05
CA ILE A 184 -1.11 -33.86 10.37
C ILE A 184 -1.03 -35.33 10.80
N GLY A 185 -1.66 -36.24 10.05
CA GLY A 185 -1.66 -37.69 10.29
C GLY A 185 -0.46 -38.40 9.68
#